data_AF-A0A9E0TKA5-F1
#
_entry.id   AF-A0A9E0TKA5-F1
#
_cell.length_a   1.000
_cell.length_b   1.000
_cell.length_c   1.000
_cell.angle_alpha   90.00
_cell.angle_beta   90.00
_cell.angle_gamma   90.00
#
_symmetry.space_group_name_H-M   'P 1'
#
loop_
_entity.id
_entity.type
_entity.pdbx_description
1 polymer ?
#
loop_
_entity_poly.entity_id
_entity_poly.type
_entity_poly.pdbx_seq_one_letter_code
_entity_poly.pdbx_strand_id
1 'polypeptide(L)'
;MAWTHPIAAKWPARHPDRLQLYSLPTPNGVKVSIALEELQLPYEAHKVSFESNDQLSPAFLSLNPNNKIPAILDPNGPGGKPLALFESGAILVYLAGKTGRLLPRDVAARYETL
;
A
#
# COMPACT_ATOMS: atom_id res chain seq x y z
N MET A 1 18.70 4.81 10.28
CA MET A 1 18.39 6.10 9.64
C MET A 1 16.96 6.01 9.13
N ALA A 2 16.08 6.92 9.56
CA ALA A 2 14.72 6.97 9.05
C ALA A 2 14.79 7.28 7.55
N TRP A 3 14.35 6.33 6.73
CA TRP A 3 14.24 6.53 5.29
C TRP A 3 13.09 7.51 5.00
N THR A 4 13.34 8.49 4.12
CA THR A 4 12.37 9.52 3.76
C THR A 4 11.99 9.40 2.29
N HIS A 5 10.75 8.97 2.01
CA HIS A 5 10.19 8.91 0.65
C HIS A 5 9.56 10.27 0.27
N PRO A 6 9.68 10.78 -0.97
CA PRO A 6 9.19 12.12 -1.34
C PRO A 6 7.68 12.33 -1.13
N ILE A 7 6.87 11.26 -1.19
CA ILE A 7 5.44 11.30 -0.88
C ILE A 7 5.13 11.89 0.51
N ALA A 8 6.04 11.73 1.48
CA ALA A 8 5.87 12.21 2.85
C ALA A 8 5.84 13.74 2.95
N ALA A 9 6.31 14.46 1.92
CA ALA A 9 6.21 15.92 1.86
C ALA A 9 4.75 16.41 1.80
N LYS A 10 3.84 15.60 1.22
CA LYS A 10 2.41 15.92 1.13
C LYS A 10 1.57 15.19 2.18
N TRP A 11 1.97 13.99 2.55
CA TRP A 11 1.32 13.16 3.57
C TRP A 11 2.33 12.69 4.61
N PRO A 12 2.67 13.53 5.61
CA PRO A 12 3.62 13.17 6.63
C PRO A 12 3.07 12.04 7.52
N ALA A 13 3.89 11.01 7.75
CA ALA A 13 3.54 9.90 8.62
C ALA A 13 3.60 10.32 10.10
N ARG A 14 2.50 10.11 10.84
CA ARG A 14 2.47 10.26 12.30
C ARG A 14 3.00 9.00 13.00
N HIS A 15 2.84 7.86 12.35
CA HIS A 15 3.32 6.55 12.79
C HIS A 15 4.24 5.96 11.72
N PRO A 16 5.50 6.46 11.62
CA PRO A 16 6.44 6.05 10.56
C PRO A 16 6.89 4.59 10.67
N ASP A 17 6.61 3.93 11.78
CA ASP A 17 6.79 2.50 12.03
C ASP A 17 5.70 1.62 11.39
N ARG A 18 4.57 2.21 10.97
CA ARG A 18 3.42 1.50 10.37
C ARG A 18 3.44 1.57 8.84
N LEU A 19 2.74 0.63 8.21
CA LEU A 19 2.49 0.67 6.77
C LEU A 19 1.68 1.93 6.43
N GLN A 20 2.12 2.72 5.46
CA GLN A 20 1.40 3.90 5.00
C GLN A 20 0.52 3.51 3.81
N LEU A 21 -0.78 3.76 3.87
CA LEU A 21 -1.73 3.54 2.79
C LEU A 21 -2.16 4.88 2.21
N TYR A 22 -1.88 5.12 0.93
CA TYR A 22 -2.36 6.29 0.19
C TYR A 22 -3.52 5.86 -0.70
N SER A 23 -4.74 6.23 -0.32
CA SER A 23 -5.95 5.65 -0.90
C SER A 23 -7.18 6.57 -0.85
N LEU A 24 -8.28 6.06 -1.39
CA LEU A 24 -9.62 6.64 -1.38
C LEU A 24 -10.63 5.47 -1.38
N PRO A 25 -11.83 5.55 -0.77
CA PRO A 25 -12.78 4.44 -0.69
C PRO A 25 -13.49 4.14 -2.02
N THR A 26 -12.71 3.75 -3.02
CA THR A 26 -13.16 3.25 -4.33
C THR A 26 -12.97 1.74 -4.40
N PRO A 27 -13.56 1.02 -5.39
CA PRO A 27 -13.40 -0.43 -5.50
C PRO A 27 -11.95 -0.93 -5.48
N ASN A 28 -11.01 -0.20 -6.10
CA ASN A 28 -9.59 -0.59 -6.03
C ASN A 28 -8.95 -0.19 -4.70
N GLY A 29 -9.32 0.95 -4.14
CA GLY A 29 -8.78 1.43 -2.87
C GLY A 29 -9.18 0.56 -1.68
N VAL A 30 -10.44 0.14 -1.62
CA VAL A 30 -10.96 -0.66 -0.49
C VAL A 30 -10.41 -2.07 -0.45
N LYS A 31 -9.95 -2.64 -1.57
CA LYS A 31 -9.27 -3.95 -1.58
C LYS A 31 -8.13 -3.98 -0.57
N VAL A 32 -7.30 -2.94 -0.57
CA VAL A 32 -6.11 -2.88 0.28
C VAL A 32 -6.47 -2.55 1.72
N SER A 33 -7.40 -1.63 1.98
CA SER A 33 -7.83 -1.36 3.36
C SER A 33 -8.51 -2.58 3.99
N ILE A 34 -9.41 -3.27 3.26
CA ILE A 34 -10.03 -4.51 3.73
C ILE A 34 -8.96 -5.56 4.06
N ALA A 35 -7.99 -5.79 3.16
CA ALA A 35 -6.92 -6.74 3.43
C ALA A 35 -6.10 -6.36 4.67
N LEU A 36 -5.82 -5.07 4.90
CA LEU A 36 -5.11 -4.62 6.10
C LEU A 36 -5.90 -4.86 7.38
N GLU A 37 -7.22 -4.60 7.37
CA GLU A 37 -8.13 -4.91 8.48
C GLU A 37 -8.19 -6.42 8.76
N GLU A 38 -8.43 -7.25 7.74
CA GLU A 38 -8.50 -8.72 7.86
C GLU A 38 -7.20 -9.35 8.36
N LEU A 39 -6.06 -8.79 7.93
CA LEU A 39 -4.74 -9.21 8.36
C LEU A 39 -4.33 -8.65 9.72
N GLN A 40 -5.11 -7.70 10.27
CA GLN A 40 -4.81 -6.97 11.50
C GLN A 40 -3.43 -6.32 11.47
N LEU A 41 -3.04 -5.80 10.31
CA LEU A 41 -1.76 -5.12 10.12
C LEU A 41 -1.89 -3.64 10.51
N PRO A 42 -1.06 -3.11 11.43
CA PRO A 42 -1.06 -1.69 11.74
C PRO A 42 -0.71 -0.86 10.50
N TYR A 43 -1.59 0.09 10.16
CA TYR A 43 -1.38 1.01 9.05
C TYR A 43 -1.81 2.43 9.41
N GLU A 44 -1.31 3.40 8.66
CA GLU A 44 -1.75 4.79 8.67
C GLU A 44 -2.37 5.12 7.31
N ALA A 45 -3.65 5.50 7.32
CA ALA A 45 -4.39 5.82 6.11
C ALA A 45 -4.27 7.31 5.76
N HIS A 46 -3.93 7.58 4.49
CA HIS A 46 -3.80 8.90 3.91
C HIS A 46 -4.82 9.05 2.79
N LYS A 47 -5.73 10.01 2.92
CA LYS A 47 -6.72 10.33 1.89
C LYS A 47 -6.00 11.01 0.71
N VAL A 48 -6.11 10.42 -0.47
CA VAL A 48 -5.69 11.00 -1.75
C VAL A 48 -6.93 11.54 -2.44
N SER A 49 -7.13 12.86 -2.40
CA SER A 49 -8.34 13.47 -2.93
C SER A 49 -8.24 13.70 -4.44
N PHE A 50 -9.17 13.11 -5.20
CA PHE A 50 -9.28 13.37 -6.63
C PHE A 50 -9.81 14.78 -6.93
N GLU A 51 -10.56 15.39 -6.01
CA GLU A 51 -11.08 16.76 -6.15
C GLU A 51 -9.96 17.79 -6.22
N SER A 52 -8.86 17.58 -5.48
CA SER A 52 -7.66 18.42 -5.49
C SER A 52 -6.57 17.90 -6.41
N ASN A 53 -6.86 16.90 -7.25
CA ASN A 53 -5.90 16.25 -8.14
C ASN A 53 -4.64 15.73 -7.42
N ASP A 54 -4.80 15.24 -6.18
CA ASP A 54 -3.67 14.81 -5.35
C ASP A 54 -2.85 13.70 -6.00
N GLN A 55 -3.50 12.80 -6.74
CA GLN A 55 -2.90 11.70 -7.47
C GLN A 55 -2.00 12.15 -8.64
N LEU A 56 -2.13 13.41 -9.08
CA LEU A 56 -1.29 14.03 -10.10
C LEU A 56 -0.12 14.82 -9.50
N SER A 57 -0.06 14.96 -8.17
CA SER A 57 1.01 15.72 -7.53
C SER A 57 2.38 15.02 -7.68
N PRO A 58 3.49 15.77 -7.79
CA PRO A 58 4.84 15.18 -7.84
C PRO A 58 5.13 14.25 -6.65
N ALA A 59 4.60 14.58 -5.47
CA ALA A 59 4.71 13.74 -4.28
C ALA A 59 4.05 12.37 -4.47
N PHE A 60 2.82 12.31 -4.99
CA PHE A 60 2.16 11.03 -5.27
C PHE A 60 2.82 10.26 -6.41
N LEU A 61 3.18 10.96 -7.49
CA LEU A 61 3.85 10.36 -8.67
C LEU A 61 5.22 9.77 -8.33
N SER A 62 5.90 10.28 -7.30
CA SER A 62 7.14 9.69 -6.79
C SER A 62 6.95 8.26 -6.27
N LEU A 63 5.73 7.92 -5.82
CA LEU A 63 5.38 6.59 -5.32
C LEU A 63 4.71 5.74 -6.42
N ASN A 64 3.76 6.33 -7.14
CA ASN A 64 3.06 5.67 -8.24
C ASN A 64 3.04 6.57 -9.50
N PRO A 65 3.90 6.31 -10.49
CA PRO A 65 3.92 7.08 -11.74
C PRO A 65 2.64 6.88 -12.58
N ASN A 66 1.85 5.84 -12.31
CA ASN A 66 0.55 5.59 -12.96
C ASN A 66 -0.59 6.45 -12.38
N ASN A 67 -0.32 7.38 -11.46
CA ASN A 67 -1.30 8.34 -10.90
C ASN A 67 -2.60 7.72 -10.33
N LYS A 68 -2.57 6.44 -9.91
CA LYS A 68 -3.74 5.72 -9.40
C LYS A 68 -3.57 5.32 -7.94
N ILE A 69 -4.67 5.30 -7.20
CA ILE A 69 -4.75 4.63 -5.91
C ILE A 69 -5.17 3.16 -6.09
N PRO A 70 -4.92 2.28 -5.10
CA PRO A 70 -4.10 2.51 -3.90
C PRO A 70 -2.59 2.40 -4.18
N ALA A 71 -1.81 3.04 -3.32
CA ALA A 71 -0.37 2.82 -3.21
C ALA A 71 0.01 2.69 -1.72
N ILE A 72 1.07 1.95 -1.42
CA ILE A 72 1.55 1.74 -0.05
C ILE A 72 3.03 2.06 0.10
N LEU A 73 3.41 2.32 1.34
CA LEU A 73 4.78 2.42 1.79
C LEU A 73 4.94 1.57 3.06
N ASP A 74 5.55 0.41 2.96
CA ASP A 74 5.80 -0.44 4.12
C ASP A 74 7.21 -0.17 4.66
N PRO A 75 7.37 0.43 5.86
CA PRO A 75 8.69 0.69 6.43
C PRO A 75 9.42 -0.60 6.83
N ASN A 76 8.69 -1.71 7.05
CA ASN A 76 9.19 -3.00 7.49
C ASN A 76 9.11 -4.04 6.35
N GLY A 77 9.49 -3.64 5.13
CA GLY A 77 9.46 -4.51 3.96
C GLY A 77 10.50 -5.63 3.98
N PRO A 78 10.62 -6.40 2.88
CA PRO A 78 11.51 -7.55 2.79
C PRO A 78 12.97 -7.21 3.14
N GLY A 79 13.60 -8.07 3.94
CA GLY A 79 14.98 -7.85 4.40
C GLY A 79 15.14 -6.65 5.35
N GLY A 80 14.06 -6.20 6.00
CA GLY A 80 14.08 -5.06 6.91
C GLY A 80 14.25 -3.71 6.20
N LYS A 81 13.98 -3.66 4.89
CA LYS A 81 14.08 -2.44 4.08
C LYS A 81 12.70 -1.95 3.70
N PRO A 82 12.47 -0.63 3.67
CA PRO A 82 11.20 -0.09 3.23
C PRO A 82 10.85 -0.49 1.78
N LEU A 83 9.57 -0.73 1.53
CA LEU A 83 9.04 -1.10 0.22
C LEU A 83 7.93 -0.13 -0.19
N ALA A 84 8.17 0.57 -1.30
CA ALA A 84 7.17 1.32 -2.05
C ALA A 84 6.47 0.38 -3.05
N LEU A 85 5.14 0.36 -3.07
CA LEU A 85 4.38 -0.50 -3.96
C LEU A 85 3.06 0.14 -4.38
N PHE A 86 2.70 -0.01 -5.66
CA PHE A 86 1.39 0.35 -6.21
C PHE A 86 0.81 -0.87 -6.95
N GLU A 87 -0.36 -0.70 -7.58
CA GLU A 87 -1.22 -1.78 -8.11
C GLU A 87 -1.89 -2.61 -7.02
N SER A 88 -3.22 -2.50 -6.93
CA SER A 88 -4.00 -3.17 -5.86
C SER A 88 -3.77 -4.69 -5.81
N GLY A 89 -3.69 -5.38 -6.95
CA GLY A 89 -3.41 -6.81 -7.00
C GLY A 89 -2.02 -7.17 -6.48
N ALA A 90 -0.99 -6.42 -6.87
CA ALA A 90 0.37 -6.62 -6.38
C ALA A 90 0.46 -6.39 -4.87
N ILE A 91 -0.25 -5.37 -4.36
CA ILE A 91 -0.33 -5.09 -2.92
C ILE A 91 -1.00 -6.26 -2.17
N LEU A 92 -2.10 -6.81 -2.67
CA LEU A 92 -2.76 -7.96 -2.03
C LEU A 92 -1.83 -9.18 -1.95
N VAL A 93 -1.14 -9.51 -3.05
CA VAL A 93 -0.16 -10.61 -3.07
C VAL A 93 0.99 -10.35 -2.11
N TYR A 94 1.47 -9.11 -2.04
CA TYR A 94 2.51 -8.70 -1.09
C TYR A 94 2.07 -8.88 0.36
N LEU A 95 0.88 -8.37 0.73
CA LEU A 95 0.36 -8.46 2.10
C LEU A 95 0.11 -9.91 2.51
N ALA A 96 -0.39 -10.73 1.58
CA ALA A 96 -0.55 -12.17 1.78
C ALA A 96 0.81 -12.85 2.00
N GLY A 97 1.83 -12.52 1.20
CA GLY A 97 3.18 -13.03 1.36
C GLY A 97 3.86 -12.61 2.67
N LYS A 98 3.68 -11.35 3.08
CA LYS A 98 4.20 -10.79 4.34
C LYS A 98 3.65 -11.50 5.57
N THR A 99 2.39 -11.92 5.53
CA THR A 99 1.68 -12.48 6.68
C THR A 99 1.51 -14.00 6.61
N GLY A 100 1.69 -14.60 5.44
CA GLY A 100 1.40 -16.01 5.19
C GLY A 100 -0.10 -16.35 5.23
N ARG A 101 -0.99 -15.35 5.06
CA ARG A 101 -2.45 -15.49 5.15
C ARG A 101 -3.12 -15.04 3.85
N LEU A 102 -4.39 -15.42 3.66
CA LEU A 102 -5.26 -15.00 2.54
C LEU A 102 -4.83 -15.42 1.12
N LEU A 103 -3.78 -16.21 0.96
CA LEU A 103 -3.38 -16.77 -0.33
C LEU A 103 -2.86 -18.20 -0.13
N PRO A 104 -3.43 -19.21 -0.81
CA PRO A 104 -2.98 -20.59 -0.69
C PRO A 104 -1.49 -20.76 -1.03
N ARG A 105 -0.87 -21.77 -0.39
CA ARG A 105 0.50 -22.21 -0.72
C ARG A 105 0.52 -23.28 -1.80
N ASP A 106 -0.58 -24.03 -1.97
CA ASP A 106 -0.75 -24.95 -3.08
C ASP A 106 -0.69 -24.19 -4.41
N VAL A 107 -0.01 -24.78 -5.39
CA VAL A 107 0.29 -24.10 -6.67
C VAL A 107 -0.99 -23.82 -7.45
N ALA A 108 -1.89 -24.80 -7.57
CA ALA A 108 -3.11 -24.64 -8.37
C ALA A 108 -4.09 -23.67 -7.70
N ALA A 109 -4.37 -23.87 -6.40
CA ALA A 109 -5.28 -23.01 -5.64
C ALA A 109 -4.78 -21.56 -5.55
N ARG A 110 -3.45 -21.36 -5.49
CA ARG A 110 -2.86 -20.02 -5.54
C ARG A 110 -3.22 -19.30 -6.83
N TYR A 111 -3.08 -19.95 -7.98
CA TYR A 111 -3.37 -19.32 -9.27
C TYR A 111 -4.86 -19.18 -9.56
N GLU A 112 -5.72 -20.05 -9.01
CA GLU A 112 -7.17 -19.86 -9.07
C GLU A 112 -7.63 -18.63 -8.27
N THR A 113 -6.92 -18.29 -7.19
CA THR A 113 -7.21 -17.12 -6.35
C THR A 113 -6.84 -15.79 -7.03
N LEU A 114 -5.89 -15.79 -7.98
CA LEU A 114 -5.30 -14.59 -8.59
C LEU A 114 -5.97 -14.22 -9.91
#